data_AF-A0A1C5FL90-F1
#
_entry.id   AF-A0A1C5FL90-F1
#
_cell.length_a   1.000
_cell.length_b   1.000
_cell.length_c   1.000
_cell.angle_alpha   90.00
_cell.angle_beta   90.00
_cell.angle_gamma   90.00
#
_symmetry.space_group_name_H-M   'P 1'
#
loop_
_entity.id
_entity.type
_entity.pdbx_description
1 polymer ?
#
loop_
_entity_poly.entity_id
_entity_poly.type
_entity_poly.pdbx_seq_one_letter_code
_entity_poly.pdbx_strand_id
1 'polypeptide(L)'
;MTTTATTITASSQRSLDAVLLQRRGSVYLPDSASSTTPDVLAGVTLLESDLIDRGYLISASLREALAALASPALATSGAALLAHLDADLGADRDHTPLFRRFPQSVPADTLAFWTDRVLAVLLQAPEQPCVLCGTHGSVHPVSPCAHLVCRTCFDGADFSACPI
;
A
#
# COMPACT_ATOMS: atom_id res chain seq x y z
N MET A 1 30.81 13.44 18.93
CA MET A 1 30.45 14.09 17.65
C MET A 1 29.44 13.18 16.98
N THR A 2 28.16 13.57 16.96
CA THR A 2 27.07 12.75 16.44
C THR A 2 26.68 13.31 15.08
N THR A 3 26.95 12.55 14.02
CA THR A 3 26.66 12.95 12.64
C THR A 3 25.20 12.63 12.34
N THR A 4 24.34 13.63 12.31
CA THR A 4 22.95 13.50 11.85
C THR A 4 22.95 13.43 10.33
N ALA A 5 22.61 12.26 9.77
CA ALA A 5 22.38 12.10 8.34
C ALA A 5 20.98 12.64 8.01
N THR A 6 20.91 13.81 7.40
CA THR A 6 19.66 14.36 6.85
C THR A 6 19.39 13.68 5.51
N THR A 7 18.53 12.66 5.51
CA THR A 7 18.04 12.07 4.26
C THR A 7 17.01 13.01 3.63
N ILE A 8 17.46 13.83 2.69
CA ILE A 8 16.57 14.62 1.84
C ILE A 8 15.94 13.65 0.84
N THR A 9 14.67 13.28 1.06
CA THR A 9 13.90 12.56 0.05
C THR A 9 13.61 13.54 -1.08
N ALA A 10 14.39 13.49 -2.16
CA ALA A 10 14.05 14.19 -3.39
C ALA A 10 12.70 13.63 -3.87
N SER A 11 11.66 14.45 -3.87
CA SER A 11 10.37 14.07 -4.44
C SER A 11 10.51 14.01 -5.96
N SER A 12 10.85 12.83 -6.47
CA SER A 12 10.73 12.56 -7.90
C SER A 12 9.26 12.70 -8.28
N GLN A 13 8.94 13.56 -9.26
CA GLN A 13 7.61 13.63 -9.83
C GLN A 13 7.24 12.24 -10.34
N ARG A 14 6.10 11.70 -9.91
CA ARG A 14 5.62 10.41 -10.41
C ARG A 14 5.38 10.50 -11.92
N SER A 15 5.81 9.48 -12.65
CA SER A 15 5.51 9.35 -14.08
C SER A 15 4.00 9.27 -14.32
N LEU A 16 3.56 9.65 -15.51
CA LEU A 16 2.17 9.54 -15.91
C LEU A 16 1.66 8.09 -15.79
N ASP A 17 2.49 7.12 -16.18
CA ASP A 17 2.17 5.68 -16.11
C ASP A 17 1.92 5.23 -14.67
N ALA A 18 2.77 5.65 -13.72
CA ALA A 18 2.59 5.36 -12.30
C ALA A 18 1.30 5.98 -11.76
N VAL A 19 0.97 7.22 -12.15
CA VAL A 19 -0.27 7.89 -11.72
C VAL A 19 -1.51 7.17 -12.26
N LEU A 20 -1.50 6.75 -13.53
CA LEU A 20 -2.61 6.05 -14.16
C LEU A 20 -2.82 4.65 -13.58
N LEU A 21 -1.73 3.92 -13.33
CA LEU A 21 -1.78 2.63 -12.67
C LEU A 21 -2.41 2.76 -11.29
N GLN A 22 -1.93 3.69 -10.46
CA GLN A 22 -2.42 3.84 -9.09
C GLN A 22 -3.87 4.37 -9.02
N ARG A 23 -4.25 5.31 -9.89
CA ARG A 23 -5.56 5.99 -9.81
C ARG A 23 -6.65 5.28 -10.61
N ARG A 24 -6.28 4.52 -11.64
CA ARG A 24 -7.23 3.93 -12.60
C ARG A 24 -6.97 2.44 -12.88
N GLY A 25 -5.91 1.84 -12.35
CA GLY A 25 -5.53 0.47 -12.69
C GLY A 25 -5.25 0.29 -14.18
N SER A 26 -4.76 1.34 -14.86
CA SER A 26 -4.58 1.37 -16.32
C SER A 26 -3.11 1.46 -16.71
N VAL A 27 -2.73 0.77 -17.79
CA VAL A 27 -1.36 0.75 -18.34
C VAL A 27 -1.43 1.12 -19.82
N TYR A 28 -0.54 1.99 -20.27
CA TYR A 28 -0.35 2.26 -21.70
C TYR A 28 0.72 1.33 -22.25
N LEU A 29 0.37 0.64 -23.34
CA LEU A 29 1.28 -0.23 -24.06
C LEU A 29 1.73 0.46 -25.35
N PRO A 30 2.96 0.16 -25.83
CA PRO A 30 3.37 0.61 -27.15
C PRO A 30 2.47 -0.01 -28.24
N ASP A 31 2.49 0.59 -29.42
CA ASP A 31 1.73 0.08 -30.56
C ASP A 31 2.06 -1.38 -30.87
N SER A 32 1.04 -2.16 -31.20
CA SER A 32 1.20 -3.57 -31.59
C SER A 32 2.02 -3.67 -32.87
N ALA A 33 3.04 -4.53 -32.87
CA ALA A 33 3.97 -4.64 -34.00
C ALA A 33 4.10 -6.07 -34.56
N SER A 34 3.39 -7.07 -34.02
CA SER A 34 3.63 -8.48 -34.37
C SER A 34 2.39 -9.36 -34.35
N SER A 35 2.48 -10.49 -35.06
CA SER A 35 1.63 -11.64 -34.80
C SER A 35 2.01 -12.31 -33.47
N THR A 36 1.01 -12.83 -32.76
CA THR A 36 1.18 -13.59 -31.51
C THR A 36 2.01 -14.85 -31.76
N THR A 37 3.09 -15.01 -30.99
CA THR A 37 3.92 -16.23 -31.00
C THR A 37 3.73 -17.02 -29.70
N PRO A 38 4.03 -18.34 -29.69
CA PRO A 38 4.00 -19.13 -28.46
C PRO A 38 4.88 -18.55 -27.34
N ASP A 39 6.04 -18.01 -27.68
CA ASP A 39 6.97 -17.38 -26.72
C ASP A 39 6.37 -16.12 -26.08
N VAL A 40 5.65 -15.30 -26.86
CA VAL A 40 4.93 -14.13 -26.35
C VAL A 40 3.82 -14.57 -25.39
N LEU A 41 3.05 -15.61 -25.72
CA LEU A 41 2.01 -16.14 -24.83
C LEU A 41 2.58 -16.71 -23.52
N ALA A 42 3.74 -17.38 -23.59
CA ALA A 42 4.46 -17.84 -22.41
C ALA A 42 4.91 -16.65 -21.54
N GLY A 43 5.46 -15.60 -22.16
CA GLY A 43 5.85 -14.37 -21.48
C GLY A 43 4.67 -13.65 -20.81
N VAL A 44 3.52 -13.58 -21.46
CA VAL A 44 2.28 -13.03 -20.87
C VAL A 44 1.85 -13.86 -19.66
N THR A 45 1.91 -15.19 -19.76
CA THR A 45 1.55 -16.08 -18.65
C THR A 45 2.50 -15.94 -17.46
N LEU A 46 3.80 -15.76 -17.70
CA LEU A 46 4.77 -15.48 -16.63
C LEU A 46 4.48 -14.13 -15.96
N LEU A 47 4.25 -13.08 -16.74
CA LEU A 47 3.89 -11.76 -16.21
C LEU A 47 2.61 -11.82 -15.38
N GLU A 48 1.60 -12.60 -15.79
CA GLU A 48 0.39 -12.81 -15.00
C GLU A 48 0.67 -13.47 -13.66
N SER A 49 1.56 -14.46 -13.60
CA SER A 49 1.98 -15.08 -12.34
C SER A 49 2.64 -14.06 -11.43
N ASP A 50 3.57 -13.26 -11.95
CA ASP A 50 4.25 -12.22 -11.19
C ASP A 50 3.29 -11.15 -10.65
N LEU A 51 2.22 -10.84 -11.40
CA LEU A 51 1.16 -9.93 -10.98
C LEU A 51 0.29 -10.54 -9.88
N ILE A 52 -0.07 -11.83 -9.99
CA ILE A 52 -0.85 -12.55 -8.98
C ILE A 52 -0.11 -12.60 -7.64
N ASP A 53 1.19 -12.87 -7.66
CA ASP A 53 2.03 -12.88 -6.46
C ASP A 53 2.05 -11.51 -5.75
N ARG A 54 1.79 -10.44 -6.49
CA ARG A 54 1.65 -9.05 -5.99
C ARG A 54 0.21 -8.66 -5.65
N GLY A 55 -0.76 -9.57 -5.81
CA GLY A 55 -2.18 -9.33 -5.53
C GLY A 55 -2.94 -8.64 -6.67
N TYR A 56 -2.41 -8.64 -7.89
CA TYR A 56 -3.04 -8.04 -9.06
C TYR A 56 -3.56 -9.09 -10.03
N LEU A 57 -4.66 -8.75 -10.71
CA LEU A 57 -5.22 -9.53 -11.81
C LEU A 57 -5.23 -8.70 -13.08
N ILE A 58 -4.90 -9.33 -14.20
CA ILE A 58 -4.95 -8.71 -15.52
C ILE A 58 -6.38 -8.76 -16.09
N SER A 59 -6.81 -7.69 -16.76
CA SER A 59 -8.05 -7.72 -17.54
C SER A 59 -7.86 -8.51 -18.83
N ALA A 60 -8.94 -9.09 -19.37
CA ALA A 60 -8.89 -9.80 -20.64
C ALA A 60 -8.35 -8.90 -21.78
N SER A 61 -8.77 -7.63 -21.83
CA SER A 61 -8.30 -6.66 -22.83
C SER A 61 -6.82 -6.35 -22.72
N LEU A 62 -6.27 -6.25 -21.51
CA LEU A 62 -4.84 -6.01 -21.32
C LEU A 62 -4.03 -7.25 -21.70
N ARG A 63 -4.53 -8.45 -21.37
CA ARG A 63 -3.91 -9.72 -21.78
C ARG A 63 -3.81 -9.83 -23.30
N GLU A 64 -4.90 -9.54 -24.01
CA GLU A 64 -4.94 -9.52 -25.48
C GLU A 64 -3.95 -8.51 -26.05
N ALA A 65 -3.92 -7.30 -25.51
CA ALA A 65 -3.00 -6.25 -25.95
C ALA A 65 -1.52 -6.64 -25.74
N LEU A 66 -1.17 -7.24 -24.60
CA LEU A 66 0.17 -7.74 -24.34
C LEU A 66 0.56 -8.90 -25.28
N ALA A 67 -0.40 -9.78 -25.59
CA ALA A 67 -0.18 -10.89 -26.52
C ALA A 67 0.03 -10.45 -28.00
N ALA A 68 -0.30 -9.19 -28.32
CA ALA A 68 -0.06 -8.58 -29.63
C ALA A 68 1.29 -7.82 -29.72
N LEU A 69 2.04 -7.73 -28.62
CA LEU A 69 3.35 -7.08 -28.61
C LEU A 69 4.44 -7.99 -29.18
N ALA A 70 5.47 -7.36 -29.75
CA ALA A 70 6.72 -8.06 -30.02
C ALA A 70 7.42 -8.43 -28.68
N SER A 71 8.14 -9.55 -28.64
CA SER A 71 8.80 -10.05 -27.43
C SER A 71 9.65 -9.00 -26.69
N PRO A 72 10.48 -8.15 -27.35
CA PRO A 72 11.21 -7.10 -26.66
C PRO A 72 10.30 -6.04 -26.02
N ALA A 73 9.22 -5.66 -26.71
CA ALA A 73 8.24 -4.70 -26.19
C ALA A 73 7.48 -5.26 -24.99
N LEU A 74 7.09 -6.54 -25.04
CA LEU A 74 6.50 -7.24 -23.90
C LEU A 74 7.43 -7.25 -22.69
N ALA A 75 8.70 -7.59 -22.89
CA ALA A 75 9.69 -7.63 -21.80
C ALA A 75 9.87 -6.24 -21.16
N THR A 76 10.00 -5.18 -21.98
CA THR A 76 10.14 -3.80 -21.49
C THR A 76 8.88 -3.33 -20.77
N SER A 77 7.69 -3.52 -21.35
CA SER A 77 6.43 -3.11 -20.73
C SER A 77 6.11 -3.88 -19.46
N GLY A 78 6.36 -5.19 -19.44
CA GLY A 78 6.20 -6.04 -18.25
C GLY A 78 7.13 -5.64 -17.11
N ALA A 79 8.43 -5.46 -17.40
CA ALA A 79 9.40 -5.02 -16.40
C ALA A 79 9.07 -3.63 -15.83
N ALA A 80 8.64 -2.68 -16.68
CA ALA A 80 8.22 -1.35 -16.24
C ALA A 80 6.96 -1.41 -15.37
N LEU A 81 5.97 -2.23 -15.74
CA LEU A 81 4.78 -2.44 -14.93
C LEU A 81 5.12 -3.02 -13.55
N LEU A 82 5.91 -4.09 -13.50
CA LEU A 82 6.33 -4.70 -12.24
C LEU A 82 7.12 -3.72 -11.37
N ALA A 83 8.05 -2.95 -11.95
CA ALA A 83 8.80 -1.94 -11.20
C ALA A 83 7.90 -0.84 -10.61
N HIS A 84 6.86 -0.41 -11.34
CA HIS A 84 5.88 0.54 -10.81
C HIS A 84 5.05 -0.05 -9.68
N LEU A 85 4.61 -1.31 -9.80
CA LEU A 85 3.89 -2.00 -8.75
C LEU A 85 4.75 -2.23 -7.51
N ASP A 86 6.00 -2.66 -7.68
CA ASP A 86 6.95 -2.86 -6.58
C ASP A 86 7.22 -1.55 -5.83
N ALA A 87 7.37 -0.44 -6.55
CA ALA A 87 7.52 0.87 -5.94
C ALA A 87 6.26 1.32 -5.15
N ASP A 88 5.06 1.03 -5.66
CA ASP A 88 3.79 1.38 -5.01
C ASP A 88 3.48 0.50 -3.80
N LEU A 89 3.77 -0.81 -3.89
CA LEU A 89 3.69 -1.74 -2.77
C LEU A 89 4.75 -1.45 -1.70
N GLY A 90 5.81 -0.72 -2.07
CA GLY A 90 6.92 -0.45 -1.19
C GLY A 90 7.82 -1.65 -1.01
N ALA A 91 8.01 -2.48 -2.04
CA ALA A 91 8.82 -3.70 -2.00
C ALA A 91 10.25 -3.47 -1.47
N ASP A 92 10.81 -2.28 -1.68
CA ASP A 92 12.13 -1.88 -1.16
C ASP A 92 12.08 -1.22 0.24
N ARG A 93 10.94 -1.30 0.94
CA ARG A 93 10.76 -0.69 2.26
C ARG A 93 10.62 -1.76 3.32
N ASP A 94 11.33 -1.57 4.43
CA ASP A 94 11.09 -2.34 5.63
C ASP A 94 9.69 -2.03 6.17
N HIS A 95 8.75 -2.95 5.93
CA HIS A 95 7.41 -2.86 6.48
C HIS A 95 7.43 -3.27 7.95
N THR A 96 7.13 -2.32 8.84
CA THR A 96 6.81 -2.64 10.24
C THR A 96 5.29 -2.73 10.37
N PRO A 97 4.73 -3.92 10.67
CA PRO A 97 3.29 -4.05 10.87
C PRO A 97 2.82 -3.16 12.02
N LEU A 98 1.65 -2.52 11.86
CA LEU A 98 1.05 -1.68 12.90
C LEU A 98 0.81 -2.48 14.19
N PHE A 99 0.34 -3.73 14.04
CA PHE A 99 0.13 -4.67 15.12
C PHE A 99 1.41 -5.47 15.36
N ARG A 100 1.97 -5.41 16.57
CA ARG A 100 3.22 -6.11 16.94
C ARG A 100 3.11 -7.62 16.79
N ARG A 101 1.91 -8.17 16.99
CA ARG A 101 1.61 -9.60 16.82
C ARG A 101 0.81 -9.83 15.54
N PHE A 102 1.10 -9.11 14.48
CA PHE A 102 0.51 -9.38 13.18
C PHE A 102 0.90 -10.79 12.68
N PRO A 103 -0.05 -11.58 12.12
CA PRO A 103 -1.46 -11.26 11.90
C PRO A 103 -2.40 -11.61 13.07
N GLN A 104 -1.90 -12.23 14.15
CA GLN A 104 -2.71 -12.78 15.24
C GLN A 104 -3.51 -11.76 16.04
N SER A 105 -3.05 -10.51 16.14
CA SER A 105 -3.76 -9.45 16.87
C SER A 105 -4.55 -8.47 16.00
N VAL A 106 -4.66 -8.76 14.70
CA VAL A 106 -5.52 -7.97 13.80
C VAL A 106 -6.99 -8.14 14.24
N PRO A 107 -7.75 -7.05 14.44
CA PRO A 107 -9.18 -7.12 14.74
C PRO A 107 -9.93 -7.91 13.67
N ALA A 108 -10.87 -8.76 14.10
CA ALA A 108 -11.69 -9.55 13.18
C ALA A 108 -12.53 -8.67 12.24
N ASP A 109 -13.02 -7.53 12.74
CA ASP A 109 -13.69 -6.50 11.95
C ASP A 109 -12.76 -5.28 11.80
N THR A 110 -12.00 -5.27 10.71
CA THR A 110 -11.04 -4.19 10.41
C THR A 110 -11.72 -2.89 10.00
N LEU A 111 -12.95 -2.95 9.49
CA LEU A 111 -13.71 -1.76 9.12
C LEU A 111 -14.23 -1.05 10.37
N ALA A 112 -14.80 -1.79 11.32
CA ALA A 112 -15.21 -1.23 12.60
C ALA A 112 -14.02 -0.60 13.34
N PHE A 113 -12.87 -1.29 13.37
CA PHE A 113 -11.64 -0.74 13.94
C PHE A 113 -11.20 0.56 13.25
N TRP A 114 -11.27 0.62 11.92
CA TRP A 114 -10.97 1.83 11.16
C TRP A 114 -11.95 2.97 11.48
N THR A 115 -13.25 2.68 11.59
CA THR A 115 -14.27 3.66 11.97
C THR A 115 -14.00 4.22 13.36
N ASP A 116 -13.71 3.38 14.34
CA ASP A 116 -13.38 3.79 15.71
C ASP A 116 -12.15 4.70 15.74
N ARG A 117 -11.11 4.36 14.95
CA ARG A 117 -9.92 5.21 14.78
C ARG A 117 -10.29 6.59 14.22
N VAL A 118 -11.11 6.65 13.17
CA VAL A 118 -11.55 7.92 12.57
C VAL A 118 -12.38 8.75 13.55
N LEU A 119 -13.31 8.12 14.27
CA LEU A 119 -14.12 8.82 15.29
C LEU A 119 -13.24 9.36 16.43
N ALA A 120 -12.24 8.60 16.87
CA ALA A 120 -11.27 9.08 17.86
C ALA A 120 -10.47 10.29 17.33
N VAL A 121 -9.97 10.26 16.10
CA VAL A 121 -9.29 11.42 15.49
C VAL A 121 -10.16 12.66 15.48
N LEU A 122 -11.40 12.53 15.01
CA LEU A 122 -12.26 13.66 14.68
C LEU A 122 -12.97 14.23 15.89
N LEU A 123 -13.31 13.37 16.86
CA LEU A 123 -14.20 13.72 17.96
C LEU A 123 -13.51 13.75 19.31
N GLN A 124 -12.29 13.21 19.47
CA GLN A 124 -11.62 13.17 20.76
C GLN A 124 -11.01 14.53 21.17
N ALA A 125 -11.31 14.99 22.39
CA ALA A 125 -10.68 16.13 23.06
C ALA A 125 -9.95 15.70 24.35
N PRO A 126 -9.00 16.48 24.91
CA PRO A 126 -8.18 16.04 26.04
C PRO A 126 -8.95 15.73 27.33
N GLU A 127 -9.93 16.58 27.69
CA GLU A 127 -10.61 16.51 28.99
C GLU A 127 -11.94 15.76 28.96
N GLN A 128 -12.38 15.33 27.79
CA GLN A 128 -13.63 14.59 27.67
C GLN A 128 -13.42 13.08 27.90
N PRO A 129 -14.47 12.35 28.28
CA PRO A 129 -14.43 10.89 28.28
C PRO A 129 -14.02 10.33 26.93
N CYS A 130 -13.52 9.10 26.89
CA CYS A 130 -13.25 8.45 25.60
C CYS A 130 -14.54 8.41 24.75
N VAL A 131 -14.47 8.87 23.50
CA VAL A 131 -15.63 8.89 22.58
C VAL A 131 -16.13 7.50 22.20
N LEU A 132 -15.33 6.46 22.42
CA LEU A 132 -15.66 5.08 22.07
C LEU A 132 -16.26 4.33 23.26
N CYS A 133 -15.61 4.39 24.44
CA CYS A 133 -16.02 3.60 25.62
C CYS A 133 -16.59 4.43 26.78
N GLY A 134 -16.54 5.76 26.72
CA GLY A 134 -17.05 6.65 27.78
C GLY A 134 -16.19 6.71 29.05
N THR A 135 -15.04 6.02 29.10
CA THR A 135 -14.19 6.01 30.29
C THR A 135 -13.46 7.34 30.47
N HIS A 136 -13.70 8.01 31.61
CA HIS A 136 -12.99 9.23 32.02
C HIS A 136 -11.52 8.96 32.35
N GLY A 137 -10.64 9.93 32.05
CA GLY A 137 -9.22 9.87 32.43
C GLY A 137 -8.40 8.75 31.76
N SER A 138 -8.94 8.11 30.73
CA SER A 138 -8.28 7.02 29.99
C SER A 138 -7.56 7.47 28.72
N VAL A 139 -7.81 8.72 28.29
CA VAL A 139 -7.33 9.31 27.04
C VAL A 139 -6.07 10.11 27.32
N HIS A 140 -4.99 9.82 26.60
CA HIS A 140 -3.72 10.52 26.76
C HIS A 140 -3.07 10.78 25.40
N PRO A 141 -2.27 11.85 25.28
CA PRO A 141 -1.49 12.10 24.07
C PRO A 141 -0.38 11.06 23.92
N VAL A 142 -0.22 10.51 22.72
CA VAL A 142 0.86 9.58 22.37
C VAL A 142 2.07 10.34 21.85
N SER A 143 3.24 10.11 22.42
CA SER A 143 4.50 10.67 21.91
C SER A 143 4.95 9.94 20.63
N PRO A 144 5.44 10.63 19.58
CA PRO A 144 5.61 12.08 19.48
C PRO A 144 4.44 12.82 18.82
N CYS A 145 3.49 12.10 18.19
CA CYS A 145 2.44 12.68 17.36
C CYS A 145 1.35 13.48 18.11
N ALA A 146 1.31 13.38 19.44
CA ALA A 146 0.32 13.98 20.33
C ALA A 146 -1.15 13.58 20.04
N HIS A 147 -1.40 12.57 19.21
CA HIS A 147 -2.75 12.02 19.03
C HIS A 147 -3.29 11.50 20.36
N LEU A 148 -4.54 11.84 20.65
CA LEU A 148 -5.24 11.45 21.86
C LEU A 148 -5.77 10.02 21.71
N VAL A 149 -5.31 9.14 22.60
CA VAL A 149 -5.61 7.70 22.54
C VAL A 149 -6.12 7.20 23.88
N CYS A 150 -7.25 6.48 23.85
CA CYS A 150 -7.74 5.75 25.01
C CYS A 150 -6.92 4.47 25.22
N ARG A 151 -6.29 4.33 26.38
CA ARG A 151 -5.46 3.15 26.73
C ARG A 151 -6.25 1.85 26.84
N THR A 152 -7.58 1.92 26.92
CA THR A 152 -8.46 0.74 26.98
C THR A 152 -8.94 0.32 25.60
N CYS A 153 -9.28 1.27 24.72
CA CYS A 153 -9.73 0.97 23.36
C CYS A 153 -8.56 0.61 22.44
N PHE A 154 -7.39 1.21 22.69
CA PHE A 154 -6.16 0.94 21.95
C PHE A 154 -5.06 0.55 22.94
N ASP A 155 -4.82 -0.76 23.09
CA ASP A 155 -3.73 -1.26 23.93
C ASP A 155 -2.37 -0.94 23.29
N GLY A 156 -1.70 0.10 23.80
CA GLY A 156 -0.40 0.54 23.32
C GLY A 156 0.69 -0.55 23.36
N ALA A 157 0.52 -1.62 24.15
CA ALA A 157 1.44 -2.75 24.15
C ALA A 157 1.37 -3.57 22.85
N ASP A 158 0.25 -3.52 22.13
CA ASP A 158 0.06 -4.27 20.89
C ASP A 158 0.43 -3.47 19.63
N PHE A 159 0.63 -2.14 19.73
CA PHE A 159 0.95 -1.29 18.60
C PHE A 159 2.45 -0.99 18.48
N SER A 160 2.99 -1.10 17.27
CA SER A 160 4.37 -0.71 16.94
C SER A 160 4.52 0.79 16.72
N ALA A 161 3.41 1.49 16.47
CA ALA A 161 3.32 2.92 16.21
C ALA A 161 2.05 3.51 16.86
N CYS A 162 1.76 4.79 16.61
CA CYS A 162 0.48 5.36 17.05
C CYS A 162 -0.69 4.61 16.38
N PRO A 163 -1.73 4.18 17.15
CA PRO A 163 -2.88 3.51 16.58
C PRO A 163 -3.82 4.45 15.81
N ILE A 164 -3.50 5.75 15.76
CA ILE A 164 -4.28 6.85 15.17
C ILE A 164 -3.58 7.48 13.97
#